data_AF-A0A542QUK0-F1
#
_entry.id   AF-A0A542QUK0-F1
#
_cell.length_a   1.000
_cell.length_b   1.000
_cell.length_c   1.000
_cell.angle_alpha   90.00
_cell.angle_beta   90.00
_cell.angle_gamma   90.00
#
_symmetry.space_group_name_H-M   'P 1'
#
loop_
_entity.id
_entity.type
_entity.pdbx_description
1 polymer ?
#
loop_
_entity_poly.entity_id
_entity_poly.type
_entity_poly.pdbx_seq_one_letter_code
_entity_poly.pdbx_strand_id
1 'polypeptide(L)'
;MGIPYNSDGEVDVNPYATADVINVRYLCDDLDDDDTINTIAHEFGHILGLAHTTKSGTDSIMDEDDVFDWDMDGPTKYDKDNLQYLYRN
;
A
#
# COMPACT_ATOMS: atom_id res chain seq x y z
N MET A 1 12.81 4.16 -0.64
CA MET A 1 12.23 4.13 -2.00
C MET A 1 13.27 3.57 -2.96
N GLY A 2 13.16 2.29 -3.31
CA GLY A 2 14.04 1.67 -4.30
C GLY A 2 13.47 1.87 -5.69
N ILE A 3 14.20 2.58 -6.56
CA ILE A 3 13.85 2.62 -7.98
C ILE A 3 14.25 1.23 -8.53
N PRO A 4 13.32 0.49 -9.13
CA PRO A 4 13.64 -0.81 -9.70
C PRO A 4 14.53 -0.60 -10.91
N TYR A 5 15.67 -1.30 -10.91
CA TYR A 5 16.62 -1.31 -12.00
C TYR A 5 16.65 -2.71 -12.62
N ASN A 6 16.75 -2.78 -13.94
CA ASN A 6 16.97 -4.04 -14.63
C ASN A 6 18.38 -4.59 -14.32
N SER A 7 18.70 -5.78 -14.85
CA SER A 7 20.03 -6.40 -14.70
C SER A 7 21.19 -5.55 -15.20
N ASP A 8 20.89 -4.55 -16.04
CA ASP A 8 21.86 -3.65 -16.66
C ASP A 8 21.98 -2.30 -15.91
N GLY A 9 21.21 -2.11 -14.82
CA GLY A 9 21.23 -0.89 -14.02
C GLY A 9 20.44 0.27 -14.62
N GLU A 10 19.53 0.00 -15.55
CA GLU A 10 18.61 0.99 -16.12
C GLU A 10 17.28 0.97 -15.38
N VAL A 11 16.61 2.13 -15.28
CA VAL A 11 15.30 2.23 -14.63
C VAL A 11 14.33 1.34 -15.39
N ASP A 12 13.84 0.30 -14.71
CA ASP A 12 12.93 -0.65 -15.31
C ASP A 12 11.56 0.03 -15.43
N VAL A 13 11.16 0.28 -16.69
CA VAL A 13 9.86 0.85 -17.06
C VAL A 13 8.72 -0.16 -17.00
N ASN A 14 9.02 -1.44 -16.74
CA ASN A 14 8.04 -2.49 -16.50
C ASN A 14 8.41 -3.36 -15.26
N PRO A 15 8.63 -2.75 -14.09
CA PRO A 15 9.31 -3.39 -12.97
C PRO A 15 8.47 -4.42 -12.21
N TYR A 16 7.17 -4.50 -12.50
CA TYR A 16 6.24 -5.38 -11.80
C TYR A 16 5.31 -6.06 -12.80
N ALA A 17 5.72 -7.21 -13.32
CA ALA A 17 4.78 -8.10 -14.03
C ALA A 17 3.89 -8.86 -13.04
N THR A 18 4.38 -9.13 -11.81
CA THR A 18 3.68 -9.88 -10.76
C THR A 18 4.24 -9.53 -9.37
N ALA A 19 3.37 -9.44 -8.36
CA ALA A 19 3.75 -9.40 -6.95
C ALA A 19 2.80 -10.32 -6.16
N ASP A 20 3.36 -11.14 -5.28
CA ASP A 20 2.59 -12.02 -4.40
C ASP A 20 2.54 -11.42 -2.99
N VAL A 21 1.33 -11.20 -2.47
CA VAL A 21 1.10 -10.76 -1.08
C VAL A 21 0.76 -11.97 -0.24
N ILE A 22 1.54 -12.22 0.81
CA ILE A 22 1.27 -13.28 1.79
C ILE A 22 1.00 -12.60 3.14
N ASN A 23 -0.27 -12.55 3.53
CA ASN A 23 -0.66 -12.12 4.87
C ASN A 23 -0.71 -13.32 5.82
N VAL A 24 0.17 -13.31 6.83
CA VAL A 24 0.31 -14.40 7.81
C VAL A 24 -0.52 -14.08 9.04
N ARG A 25 -1.84 -14.36 8.98
CA ARG A 25 -2.81 -14.00 10.04
C ARG A 25 -2.45 -14.50 11.45
N TYR A 26 -1.68 -15.59 11.60
CA TYR A 26 -1.33 -16.12 12.93
C TYR A 26 -0.29 -15.27 13.70
N LEU A 27 0.42 -14.38 12.99
CA LEU A 27 1.42 -13.48 13.57
C LEU A 27 0.85 -12.09 13.91
N CYS A 28 -0.37 -11.83 13.50
CA CYS A 28 -1.10 -10.62 13.85
C CYS A 28 -1.93 -10.89 15.13
N ASP A 29 -2.24 -9.84 15.91
CA ASP A 29 -3.30 -9.93 16.92
C ASP A 29 -4.63 -10.34 16.25
N ASP A 30 -5.70 -10.63 17.01
CA ASP A 30 -6.99 -11.07 16.46
C ASP A 30 -7.56 -10.01 15.47
N LEU A 31 -7.10 -10.06 14.22
CA LEU A 31 -7.55 -9.22 13.12
C LEU A 31 -8.91 -9.74 12.73
N ASP A 32 -9.90 -8.87 12.82
CA ASP A 32 -11.19 -9.18 12.23
C ASP A 32 -11.08 -9.20 10.70
N ASP A 33 -12.21 -9.43 10.03
CA ASP A 33 -12.20 -9.52 8.57
C ASP A 33 -11.90 -8.16 7.92
N ASP A 34 -12.23 -7.05 8.58
CA ASP A 34 -12.02 -5.69 8.07
C ASP A 34 -10.54 -5.31 8.19
N ASP A 35 -9.90 -5.60 9.33
CA ASP A 35 -8.45 -5.48 9.53
C ASP A 35 -7.66 -6.27 8.47
N THR A 36 -8.16 -7.46 8.12
CA THR A 36 -7.53 -8.31 7.11
C THR A 36 -7.63 -7.70 5.73
N ILE A 37 -8.79 -7.15 5.38
CA ILE A 37 -9.02 -6.46 4.11
C ILE A 37 -8.13 -5.21 4.03
N ASN A 38 -8.05 -4.43 5.12
CA ASN A 38 -7.23 -3.23 5.21
C ASN A 38 -5.74 -3.54 5.09
N THR A 39 -5.26 -4.56 5.79
CA THR A 39 -3.86 -5.00 5.68
C THR A 39 -3.52 -5.44 4.26
N ILE A 40 -4.41 -6.19 3.60
CA ILE A 40 -4.21 -6.57 2.19
C ILE A 40 -4.18 -5.31 1.31
N ALA A 41 -5.10 -4.37 1.51
CA ALA A 41 -5.15 -3.13 0.75
C ALA A 41 -3.89 -2.26 0.94
N HIS A 42 -3.35 -2.18 2.16
CA HIS A 42 -2.09 -1.51 2.49
C HIS A 42 -0.92 -2.07 1.68
N GLU A 43 -0.74 -3.39 1.72
CA GLU A 43 0.36 -4.06 1.00
C GLU A 43 0.19 -3.96 -0.52
N PHE A 44 -1.05 -4.04 -1.03
CA PHE A 44 -1.33 -3.77 -2.43
C PHE A 44 -1.04 -2.32 -2.82
N GLY A 45 -1.23 -1.36 -1.93
CA GLY A 45 -0.82 0.04 -2.13
C GLY A 45 0.68 0.16 -2.38
N HIS A 46 1.52 -0.56 -1.64
CA HIS A 46 2.96 -0.63 -1.87
C HIS A 46 3.31 -1.22 -3.24
N ILE A 47 2.63 -2.29 -3.66
CA ILE A 47 2.80 -2.87 -4.99
C ILE A 47 2.48 -1.86 -6.09
N LEU A 48 1.44 -1.05 -5.90
CA LEU A 48 1.05 0.01 -6.83
C LEU A 48 1.95 1.25 -6.76
N GLY A 49 2.96 1.26 -5.89
CA GLY A 49 3.97 2.33 -5.79
C GLY A 49 3.68 3.40 -4.74
N LEU A 50 2.69 3.20 -3.86
CA LEU A 50 2.44 4.09 -2.73
C LEU A 50 3.46 3.82 -1.60
N ALA A 51 3.99 4.88 -1.03
CA ALA A 51 4.78 4.82 0.21
C ALA A 51 3.89 5.11 1.41
N HIS A 52 4.38 4.79 2.62
CA HIS A 52 3.74 5.25 3.84
C HIS A 52 3.56 6.77 3.83
N THR A 53 2.42 7.23 4.36
CA THR A 53 2.22 8.66 4.56
C THR A 53 3.03 9.14 5.75
N THR A 54 3.61 10.34 5.65
CA THR A 54 4.25 11.01 6.80
C THR A 54 3.40 12.19 7.28
N LYS A 55 2.19 12.36 6.73
CA LYS A 55 1.30 13.46 7.06
C LYS A 55 0.38 13.04 8.19
N SER A 56 0.76 13.43 9.41
CA SER A 56 -0.09 13.28 10.59
C SER A 56 -1.48 13.89 10.37
N GLY A 57 -2.52 13.15 10.81
CA GLY A 57 -3.92 13.57 10.73
C GLY A 57 -4.51 13.52 9.32
N THR A 58 -3.94 12.69 8.44
CA THR A 58 -4.49 12.40 7.11
C THR A 58 -4.86 10.93 7.05
N ASP A 59 -6.16 10.64 7.05
CA ASP A 59 -6.65 9.27 6.92
C ASP A 59 -6.12 8.63 5.63
N SER A 60 -5.36 7.54 5.77
CA SER A 60 -4.71 6.86 4.66
C SER A 60 -4.53 5.37 4.96
N ILE A 61 -4.89 4.52 3.99
CA ILE A 61 -4.56 3.09 4.07
C ILE A 61 -3.05 2.85 4.07
N MET A 62 -2.23 3.87 3.77
CA MET A 62 -0.78 3.81 3.83
C MET A 62 -0.22 4.37 5.14
N ASP A 63 -1.05 4.75 6.11
CA ASP A 63 -0.62 5.04 7.48
C ASP A 63 -0.65 3.75 8.30
N GLU A 64 0.35 3.53 9.15
CA GLU A 64 0.42 2.34 10.01
C GLU A 64 -0.64 2.39 11.12
N ASP A 65 -0.97 3.59 11.57
CA ASP A 65 -1.96 3.80 12.64
C ASP A 65 -3.39 3.64 12.11
N ASP A 66 -3.67 4.13 10.90
CA ASP A 66 -5.02 4.13 10.34
C ASP A 66 -5.45 2.75 9.83
N VAL A 67 -4.50 1.90 9.38
CA VAL A 67 -4.79 0.57 8.81
C VAL A 67 -5.62 -0.32 9.73
N PHE A 68 -5.49 -0.13 11.04
CA PHE A 68 -6.22 -0.86 12.07
C PHE A 68 -7.26 0.03 12.78
N ASP A 69 -7.59 1.20 12.22
CA ASP A 69 -8.64 2.05 12.75
C ASP A 69 -10.02 1.51 12.33
N TRP A 70 -10.93 1.47 13.28
CA TRP A 70 -12.28 0.93 13.13
C TRP A 70 -13.18 1.80 12.25
N ASP A 71 -12.79 3.05 11.99
CA ASP A 71 -13.54 3.99 11.17
C ASP A 71 -13.02 4.09 9.72
N MET A 72 -11.99 3.31 9.38
CA MET A 72 -11.39 3.30 8.06
C MET A 72 -11.67 2.00 7.29
N ASP A 73 -12.51 2.10 6.27
CA ASP A 73 -12.81 1.00 5.34
C ASP A 73 -12.04 1.15 4.01
N GLY A 74 -10.78 0.73 4.00
CA GLY A 74 -9.95 0.64 2.80
C GLY A 74 -9.42 1.99 2.26
N PRO A 75 -9.02 2.05 0.97
CA PRO A 75 -8.29 3.20 0.43
C PRO A 75 -9.09 4.50 0.47
N THR A 76 -8.53 5.53 1.11
CA THR A 76 -9.16 6.82 1.28
C THR A 76 -9.07 7.66 0.00
N LYS A 77 -9.67 8.86 0.03
CA LYS A 77 -9.51 9.81 -1.08
C LYS A 77 -8.04 10.19 -1.28
N TYR A 78 -7.28 10.32 -0.19
CA TYR A 78 -5.87 10.68 -0.25
C TYR A 78 -5.06 9.61 -1.02
N ASP A 79 -5.30 8.33 -0.74
CA ASP A 79 -4.63 7.21 -1.42
C ASP A 79 -4.97 7.18 -2.92
N LYS A 80 -6.25 7.38 -3.25
CA LYS A 80 -6.73 7.41 -4.64
C LYS A 80 -6.15 8.57 -5.43
N ASP A 81 -6.04 9.75 -4.83
CA ASP A 81 -5.45 10.93 -5.48
C ASP A 81 -3.94 10.72 -5.72
N ASN A 82 -3.22 10.10 -4.78
CA ASN A 82 -1.81 9.73 -4.95
C ASN A 82 -1.62 8.67 -6.05
N LEU A 83 -2.47 7.64 -6.10
CA LEU A 83 -2.45 6.65 -7.20
C LEU A 83 -2.72 7.32 -8.54
N GLN A 84 -3.75 8.17 -8.63
CA GLN A 84 -4.02 8.89 -9.88
C GLN A 84 -2.83 9.75 -10.29
N TYR A 85 -2.14 10.41 -9.35
CA TYR A 85 -0.94 11.17 -9.66
C TYR A 85 0.18 10.30 -10.24
N LEU A 86 0.41 9.10 -9.69
CA LEU A 86 1.42 8.17 -10.18
C LEU A 86 1.14 7.67 -11.61
N TYR A 87 -0.13 7.42 -11.96
CA TYR A 87 -0.51 6.79 -13.23
C TYR A 87 -1.09 7.74 -14.29
N ARG A 88 -1.16 9.06 -14.04
CA ARG A 88 -1.73 10.05 -14.98
C ARG A 88 -0.82 10.48 -16.14
N ASN A 89 0.15 9.66 -16.54
CA ASN A 89 1.00 9.91 -17.71
C ASN A 89 0.33 9.48 -19.02
#